data_AF-A0A954XAK9-F1
#
_entry.id   AF-A0A954XAK9-F1
#
_cell.length_a   1.000
_cell.length_b   1.000
_cell.length_c   1.000
_cell.angle_alpha   90.00
_cell.angle_beta   90.00
_cell.angle_gamma   90.00
#
_symmetry.space_group_name_H-M   'P 1'
#
loop_
_entity.id
_entity.type
_entity.pdbx_description
1 polymer ?
#
loop_
_entity_poly.entity_id
_entity_poly.type
_entity_poly.pdbx_seq_one_letter_code
_entity_poly.pdbx_strand_id
1 'polypeptide(L)'
;AQQYAEQGQWELAMEVHLRLLRRAPRHAYASASYLWLAKYAASAEVARAMKDRHGMLEAGQAVAGQAAEEAGGKALRTGVVRTGYTTPFGPTVVADARIASEAGIDDSKNRPAGYGSAGYGSAASMSLMDRGRIRTHILQLGREVQASRPTLFADPRWRSPLAVVQRWQGLNAEAQTVWQAMSRGRDDGGWAERAAAELWLSDEQGRPPAPQMVCSATVAKPRLDGKLDEPFWAAATPANLASGLSDDADWPAEVRMAHDQDFLYVAVQCRKAAGVDYSPSAETRPRDADLSARDRVDILLDIDRDASTFFRLTVDYRGWTREQCWESLGWNPNWYVAAAETETAWTIEAAIPRDELTSSAWQPMETWLVGLQRTVPNVGFQSWTPHSAAEPMPQGFGLLRFE
;
A
#
# COMPACT_ATOMS: atom_id res chain seq x y z
N ALA A 1 -14.90 9.69 4.24
CA ALA A 1 -13.51 9.68 3.76
C ALA A 1 -12.83 8.40 4.20
N GLN A 2 -12.63 8.18 5.51
CA GLN A 2 -12.00 6.97 6.05
C GLN A 2 -12.61 5.66 5.52
N GLN A 3 -13.93 5.49 5.60
CA GLN A 3 -14.61 4.30 5.05
C GLN A 3 -14.31 4.06 3.55
N TYR A 4 -14.19 5.12 2.75
CA TYR A 4 -13.82 4.99 1.34
C TYR A 4 -12.37 4.54 1.20
N ALA A 5 -11.45 5.10 1.99
CA ALA A 5 -10.05 4.72 1.96
C ALA A 5 -9.81 3.26 2.40
N GLU A 6 -10.50 2.80 3.45
CA GLU A 6 -10.45 1.41 3.92
C GLU A 6 -10.91 0.42 2.82
N GLN A 7 -11.88 0.82 2.00
CA GLN A 7 -12.38 0.06 0.85
C GLN A 7 -11.55 0.25 -0.44
N GLY A 8 -10.40 0.93 -0.36
CA GLY A 8 -9.53 1.19 -1.50
C GLY A 8 -10.13 2.14 -2.52
N GLN A 9 -11.14 2.93 -2.13
CA GLN A 9 -11.78 3.99 -2.93
C GLN A 9 -11.13 5.34 -2.61
N TRP A 10 -9.80 5.43 -2.69
CA TRP A 10 -9.09 6.64 -2.23
C TRP A 10 -9.41 7.89 -3.07
N GLU A 11 -9.85 7.77 -4.33
CA GLU A 11 -10.30 8.93 -5.12
C GLU A 11 -11.54 9.58 -4.48
N LEU A 12 -12.51 8.77 -4.03
CA LEU A 12 -13.69 9.28 -3.31
C LEU A 12 -13.29 9.85 -1.94
N ALA A 13 -12.34 9.23 -1.25
CA ALA A 13 -11.80 9.77 0.00
C ALA A 13 -11.15 11.16 -0.23
N MET A 14 -10.34 11.30 -1.27
CA MET A 14 -9.71 12.56 -1.70
C MET A 14 -10.76 13.63 -1.97
N GLU A 15 -11.82 13.32 -2.74
CA GLU A 15 -12.89 14.28 -3.03
C GLU A 15 -13.58 14.79 -1.77
N VAL A 16 -13.81 13.92 -0.78
CA VAL A 16 -14.40 14.30 0.51
C VAL A 16 -13.48 15.26 1.26
N HIS A 17 -12.17 14.97 1.32
CA HIS A 17 -11.20 15.86 1.97
C HIS A 17 -11.10 17.22 1.27
N LEU A 18 -11.01 17.24 -0.06
CA LEU A 18 -10.99 18.47 -0.86
C LEU A 18 -12.28 19.28 -0.69
N ARG A 19 -13.44 18.62 -0.61
CA ARG A 19 -14.72 19.28 -0.36
C ARG A 19 -14.79 19.89 1.04
N LEU A 20 -14.24 19.22 2.06
CA LEU A 20 -14.15 19.78 3.41
C LEU A 20 -13.29 21.05 3.41
N LEU A 21 -12.09 21.02 2.83
CA LEU A 21 -11.18 22.16 2.81
C LEU A 21 -11.77 23.36 2.05
N ARG A 22 -12.49 23.12 0.94
CA ARG A 22 -13.16 24.19 0.19
C ARG A 22 -14.33 24.83 0.92
N ARG A 23 -15.15 24.03 1.63
CA ARG A 23 -16.39 24.52 2.25
C ARG A 23 -16.19 25.02 3.68
N ALA A 24 -15.30 24.38 4.42
CA ALA A 24 -15.10 24.63 5.85
C ALA A 24 -13.60 24.52 6.20
N PRO A 25 -12.74 25.43 5.68
CA PRO A 25 -11.31 25.38 5.93
C PRO A 25 -10.98 25.50 7.43
N ARG A 26 -11.81 26.15 8.24
CA ARG A 26 -11.60 26.28 9.70
C ARG A 26 -12.20 25.14 10.52
N HIS A 27 -12.71 24.08 9.87
CA HIS A 27 -13.27 22.92 10.57
C HIS A 27 -12.19 22.19 11.39
N ALA A 28 -12.58 21.55 12.49
CA ALA A 28 -11.65 20.80 13.36
C ALA A 28 -10.86 19.71 12.61
N TYR A 29 -11.47 19.08 11.59
CA TYR A 29 -10.84 18.07 10.74
C TYR A 29 -10.06 18.61 9.54
N ALA A 30 -9.91 19.93 9.40
CA ALA A 30 -9.19 20.51 8.26
C ALA A 30 -7.72 20.08 8.28
N SER A 31 -7.02 20.15 9.42
CA SER A 31 -5.62 19.73 9.52
C SER A 31 -5.40 18.26 9.17
N ALA A 32 -6.30 17.38 9.61
CA ALA A 32 -6.27 15.96 9.24
C ALA A 32 -6.49 15.77 7.73
N SER A 33 -7.34 16.60 7.10
CA SER A 33 -7.59 16.53 5.66
C SER A 33 -6.40 17.02 4.84
N TYR A 34 -5.72 18.09 5.26
CA TYR A 34 -4.46 18.49 4.65
C TYR A 34 -3.44 17.34 4.72
N LEU A 35 -3.22 16.79 5.92
CA LEU A 35 -2.28 15.69 6.12
C LEU A 35 -2.59 14.48 5.24
N TRP A 36 -3.85 14.04 5.21
CA TRP A 36 -4.28 12.91 4.38
C TRP A 36 -4.04 13.18 2.89
N LEU A 37 -4.38 14.37 2.40
CA LEU A 37 -4.21 14.73 0.99
C LEU A 37 -2.73 14.79 0.58
N ALA A 38 -1.83 15.24 1.45
CA ALA A 38 -0.40 15.24 1.19
C ALA A 38 0.16 13.82 1.03
N LYS A 39 -0.21 12.90 1.93
CA LYS A 39 0.14 11.47 1.85
C LYS A 39 -0.39 10.84 0.57
N TYR A 40 -1.67 11.04 0.27
CA TYR A 40 -2.30 10.53 -0.94
C TYR A 40 -1.61 11.01 -2.24
N ALA A 41 -1.18 12.28 -2.28
CA ALA A 41 -0.52 12.84 -3.47
C ALA A 41 0.93 12.37 -3.66
N ALA A 42 1.63 12.08 -2.57
CA ALA A 42 2.96 11.48 -2.59
C ALA A 42 2.85 10.02 -3.06
N SER A 43 2.15 9.20 -2.27
CA SER A 43 2.11 7.74 -2.31
C SER A 43 2.17 7.13 -3.71
N ALA A 44 3.25 6.43 -4.01
CA ALA A 44 3.35 5.57 -5.19
C ALA A 44 2.57 4.25 -5.02
N GLU A 45 2.42 3.75 -3.80
CA GLU A 45 1.72 2.49 -3.50
C GLU A 45 0.24 2.59 -3.85
N VAL A 46 -0.42 3.66 -3.40
CA VAL A 46 -1.83 3.93 -3.72
C VAL A 46 -2.01 4.05 -5.23
N ALA A 47 -1.06 4.70 -5.92
CA ALA A 47 -1.08 4.85 -7.37
C ALA A 47 -1.03 3.50 -8.08
N ARG A 48 -0.16 2.59 -7.60
CA ARG A 48 -0.02 1.24 -8.12
C ARG A 48 -1.27 0.42 -7.86
N ALA A 49 -1.72 0.33 -6.61
CA ALA A 49 -2.88 -0.46 -6.20
C ALA A 49 -4.17 -0.03 -6.94
N MET A 50 -4.33 1.27 -7.22
CA MET A 50 -5.44 1.76 -8.04
C MET A 50 -5.38 1.30 -9.49
N LYS A 51 -4.18 1.24 -10.09
CA LYS A 51 -4.01 0.86 -11.49
C LYS A 51 -4.43 -0.60 -11.70
N ASP A 52 -4.11 -1.47 -10.76
CA ASP A 52 -4.52 -2.88 -10.79
C ASP A 52 -6.05 -3.01 -10.75
N ARG A 53 -6.71 -2.25 -9.87
CA ARG A 53 -8.18 -2.22 -9.76
C ARG A 53 -8.84 -1.73 -11.05
N HIS A 54 -8.32 -0.67 -11.68
CA HIS A 54 -8.87 -0.16 -12.95
C HIS A 54 -8.69 -1.17 -14.07
N GLY A 55 -7.51 -1.80 -14.19
CA GLY A 55 -7.26 -2.86 -15.17
C GLY A 55 -8.21 -4.06 -15.00
N MET A 56 -8.49 -4.47 -13.75
CA MET A 56 -9.48 -5.53 -13.47
C MET A 56 -10.91 -5.14 -13.84
N LEU A 57 -11.32 -3.89 -13.57
CA LEU A 57 -12.65 -3.39 -13.93
C LEU A 57 -12.82 -3.30 -15.45
N GLU A 58 -11.82 -2.78 -16.16
CA GLU A 58 -11.82 -2.71 -17.63
C GLU A 58 -11.85 -4.09 -18.27
N ALA A 59 -11.04 -5.04 -17.76
CA ALA A 59 -11.07 -6.42 -18.23
C ALA A 59 -12.43 -7.08 -17.98
N GLY A 60 -13.03 -6.88 -16.80
CA GLY A 60 -14.37 -7.39 -16.47
C GLY A 60 -15.46 -6.79 -17.36
N GLN A 61 -15.38 -5.50 -17.67
CA GLN A 61 -16.29 -4.82 -18.60
C GLN A 61 -16.11 -5.31 -20.04
N ALA A 62 -14.88 -5.57 -20.49
CA ALA A 62 -14.61 -6.13 -21.82
C ALA A 62 -15.17 -7.56 -21.96
N VAL A 63 -15.00 -8.41 -20.94
CA VAL A 63 -15.58 -9.76 -20.91
C VAL A 63 -17.11 -9.70 -20.87
N ALA A 64 -17.70 -8.81 -20.08
CA ALA A 64 -19.14 -8.61 -20.05
C ALA A 64 -19.69 -8.07 -21.39
N GLY A 65 -18.95 -7.19 -22.05
CA GLY A 65 -19.26 -6.67 -23.39
C GLY A 65 -19.22 -7.77 -24.45
N GLN A 66 -18.18 -8.61 -24.44
CA GLN A 66 -18.08 -9.78 -25.33
C GLN A 66 -19.21 -10.78 -25.07
N ALA A 67 -19.55 -11.07 -23.80
CA ALA A 67 -20.68 -11.94 -23.46
C ALA A 67 -22.04 -11.35 -23.89
N ALA A 68 -22.20 -10.02 -23.81
CA ALA A 68 -23.41 -9.34 -24.26
C ALA A 68 -23.51 -9.30 -25.79
N GLU A 69 -22.39 -9.22 -26.52
CA GLU A 69 -22.32 -9.28 -27.98
C GLU A 69 -22.58 -10.70 -28.50
N GLU A 70 -22.04 -11.72 -27.83
CA GLU A 70 -22.35 -13.13 -28.10
C GLU A 70 -23.82 -13.48 -27.77
N ALA A 71 -24.39 -12.89 -26.72
CA ALA A 71 -25.82 -13.01 -26.40
C ALA A 71 -26.72 -12.21 -27.37
N GLY A 72 -26.26 -11.04 -27.83
CA GLY A 72 -26.94 -10.22 -28.84
C GLY A 72 -26.98 -10.86 -30.23
N GLY A 73 -26.00 -11.72 -30.55
CA GLY A 73 -26.00 -12.58 -31.74
C GLY A 73 -26.97 -13.77 -31.67
N LYS A 74 -27.59 -14.03 -30.50
CA LYS A 74 -28.57 -15.10 -30.30
C LYS A 74 -29.81 -14.58 -29.54
N ALA A 75 -30.57 -13.68 -30.17
CA ALA A 75 -31.88 -13.30 -29.67
C ALA A 75 -33.00 -13.62 -30.67
N LEU A 76 -33.51 -14.85 -30.60
CA LEU A 76 -34.95 -15.13 -30.57
C LEU A 76 -35.16 -16.59 -30.14
N ARG A 77 -35.20 -16.80 -28.82
CA ARG A 77 -36.05 -17.81 -28.17
C ARG A 77 -36.14 -17.46 -26.69
N THR A 78 -37.35 -17.08 -26.29
CA THR A 78 -37.80 -16.85 -24.93
C THR A 78 -37.38 -17.99 -24.00
N GLY A 79 -36.53 -17.68 -23.02
CA GLY A 79 -36.16 -18.57 -21.94
C GLY A 79 -35.84 -17.75 -20.70
N VAL A 80 -36.58 -18.01 -19.62
CA VAL A 80 -36.39 -17.39 -18.31
C VAL A 80 -34.99 -17.74 -17.80
N VAL A 81 -34.10 -16.75 -17.68
CA VAL A 81 -32.81 -16.89 -17.00
C VAL A 81 -32.99 -16.49 -15.55
N ARG A 82 -32.97 -17.48 -14.65
CA ARG A 82 -32.81 -17.26 -13.21
C ARG A 82 -31.31 -17.28 -12.91
N THR A 83 -30.74 -16.12 -12.60
CA THR A 83 -29.42 -16.02 -11.97
C THR A 83 -29.61 -15.84 -10.46
N GLY A 84 -29.29 -16.89 -9.70
CA GLY A 84 -29.19 -16.82 -8.24
C GLY A 84 -27.73 -16.74 -7.85
N TYR A 85 -27.36 -15.71 -7.08
CA TYR A 85 -26.11 -15.68 -6.33
C TYR A 85 -26.42 -16.11 -4.89
N THR A 86 -25.80 -17.18 -4.44
CA THR A 86 -25.88 -17.65 -3.05
C THR A 86 -24.72 -17.02 -2.27
N THR A 87 -25.00 -16.07 -1.39
CA THR A 87 -24.03 -15.66 -0.35
C THR A 87 -24.20 -16.59 0.86
N PRO A 88 -23.12 -17.14 1.44
CA PRO A 88 -23.21 -17.78 2.74
C PRO A 88 -23.32 -16.66 3.80
N PHE A 89 -24.44 -16.66 4.53
CA PHE A 89 -24.79 -15.82 5.70
C PHE A 89 -25.50 -14.46 5.45
N GLY A 90 -26.83 -14.41 5.69
CA GLY A 90 -27.67 -13.20 5.85
C GLY A 90 -29.05 -13.26 5.16
N PRO A 91 -30.16 -12.72 5.74
CA PRO A 91 -31.52 -13.09 5.34
C PRO A 91 -31.95 -12.55 3.97
N THR A 92 -32.74 -13.35 3.26
CA THR A 92 -33.29 -13.08 1.92
C THR A 92 -34.22 -11.86 1.94
N VAL A 93 -33.86 -10.80 1.21
CA VAL A 93 -34.79 -9.71 0.86
C VAL A 93 -35.23 -9.94 -0.59
N VAL A 94 -36.50 -10.33 -0.78
CA VAL A 94 -37.12 -10.42 -2.10
C VAL A 94 -37.63 -9.03 -2.47
N ALA A 95 -37.02 -8.39 -3.45
CA ALA A 95 -37.56 -7.17 -4.07
C ALA A 95 -38.15 -7.53 -5.43
N ASP A 96 -39.49 -7.58 -5.50
CA ASP A 96 -40.23 -7.69 -6.76
C ASP A 96 -40.16 -6.35 -7.51
N ALA A 97 -39.23 -6.22 -8.46
CA ALA A 97 -39.23 -5.12 -9.41
C ALA A 97 -40.15 -5.49 -10.60
N ARG A 98 -41.41 -5.06 -10.55
CA ARG A 98 -42.29 -5.06 -11.73
C ARG A 98 -41.88 -3.91 -12.67
N ILE A 99 -41.47 -4.25 -13.89
CA ILE A 99 -41.33 -3.27 -14.98
C ILE A 99 -42.75 -2.90 -15.43
N ALA A 100 -43.22 -1.70 -15.05
CA ALA A 100 -44.39 -1.08 -15.65
C ALA A 100 -43.96 -0.28 -16.87
N SER A 101 -44.46 -0.67 -18.03
CA SER A 101 -44.42 0.11 -19.27
C SER A 101 -45.46 1.23 -19.19
N GLU A 102 -45.05 2.49 -19.27
CA GLU A 102 -45.98 3.60 -19.53
C GLU A 102 -45.59 4.38 -20.78
N ALA A 103 -46.63 4.62 -21.57
CA ALA A 103 -46.66 5.18 -22.90
C ALA A 103 -46.35 6.68 -22.90
N GLY A 104 -45.94 7.17 -24.08
CA GLY A 104 -45.48 8.53 -24.28
C GLY A 104 -46.52 9.63 -24.04
N ILE A 105 -46.01 10.79 -23.62
CA ILE A 105 -46.64 12.09 -23.77
C ILE A 105 -45.54 13.08 -24.16
N ASP A 106 -45.68 13.62 -25.37
CA ASP A 106 -44.99 14.81 -25.89
C ASP A 106 -45.58 16.04 -25.20
N ASP A 107 -44.76 16.79 -24.46
CA ASP A 107 -45.12 18.13 -23.99
C ASP A 107 -43.98 19.12 -24.23
N SER A 108 -43.76 19.39 -25.51
CA SER A 108 -42.91 20.45 -26.01
C SER A 108 -43.61 21.82 -25.93
N LYS A 109 -44.04 22.30 -24.75
CA LYS A 109 -44.61 23.67 -24.62
C LYS A 109 -44.70 24.24 -23.19
N ASN A 110 -43.59 24.34 -22.46
CA ASN A 110 -43.47 25.39 -21.42
C ASN A 110 -42.01 25.67 -21.02
N ARG A 111 -41.43 26.78 -21.49
CA ARG A 111 -40.14 27.31 -21.02
C ARG A 111 -40.34 28.77 -20.61
N PRO A 112 -40.19 29.14 -19.34
CA PRO A 112 -39.77 30.48 -18.98
C PRO A 112 -38.26 30.59 -19.14
N ALA A 113 -37.85 31.71 -19.74
CA ALA A 113 -36.47 32.08 -19.97
C ALA A 113 -35.74 32.44 -18.66
N GLY A 114 -34.45 32.10 -18.62
CA GLY A 114 -33.49 32.75 -17.73
C GLY A 114 -33.12 31.94 -16.49
N TYR A 115 -32.11 31.08 -16.63
CA TYR A 115 -30.98 30.98 -15.70
C TYR A 115 -29.82 30.37 -16.50
N GLY A 116 -28.71 31.11 -16.57
CA GLY A 116 -27.53 30.74 -17.33
C GLY A 116 -26.96 29.40 -16.84
N SER A 117 -26.77 28.49 -17.78
CA SER A 117 -25.92 27.30 -17.64
C SER A 117 -24.48 27.75 -17.42
N ALA A 118 -24.11 27.98 -16.15
CA ALA A 118 -22.72 27.95 -15.72
C ALA A 118 -22.38 26.48 -15.46
N GLY A 119 -21.55 25.92 -16.34
CA GLY A 119 -21.21 24.51 -16.47
C GLY A 119 -21.13 23.71 -15.16
N TYR A 120 -22.14 22.88 -14.94
CA TYR A 120 -21.96 21.61 -14.24
C TYR A 120 -21.25 20.66 -15.20
N GLY A 121 -19.91 20.73 -15.24
CA GLY A 121 -19.12 19.63 -15.78
C GLY A 121 -19.44 18.39 -14.96
N SER A 122 -19.98 17.37 -15.63
CA SER A 122 -20.40 16.12 -15.01
C SER A 122 -19.29 15.52 -14.16
N ALA A 123 -19.68 14.97 -13.00
CA ALA A 123 -18.87 14.10 -12.15
C ALA A 123 -18.54 12.73 -12.83
N ALA A 124 -18.39 12.75 -14.16
CA ALA A 124 -18.17 11.61 -15.04
C ALA A 124 -17.08 11.99 -16.06
N SER A 125 -15.87 12.31 -15.57
CA SER A 125 -14.63 12.31 -16.39
C SER A 125 -13.33 12.43 -15.55
N MET A 126 -13.28 11.93 -14.31
CA MET A 126 -12.01 11.81 -13.58
C MET A 126 -11.56 10.36 -13.59
N SER A 127 -11.10 9.93 -14.76
CA SER A 127 -10.47 8.62 -15.00
C SER A 127 -8.97 8.86 -15.00
N LEU A 128 -8.18 8.34 -14.05
CA LEU A 128 -6.68 8.29 -14.05
C LEU A 128 -5.91 9.61 -14.36
N MET A 129 -6.60 10.69 -14.72
CA MET A 129 -6.20 12.06 -14.96
C MET A 129 -6.46 12.79 -13.64
N ASP A 130 -5.48 13.30 -12.92
CA ASP A 130 -4.17 13.75 -13.35
C ASP A 130 -3.35 13.81 -12.05
N ARG A 131 -2.63 12.72 -11.71
CA ARG A 131 -1.79 12.67 -10.49
C ARG A 131 -0.83 13.87 -10.42
N GLY A 132 -0.44 14.40 -11.58
CA GLY A 132 0.26 15.68 -11.71
C GLY A 132 -0.53 16.85 -11.10
N ARG A 133 -1.83 17.00 -11.44
CA ARG A 133 -2.69 18.06 -10.87
C ARG A 133 -2.83 17.96 -9.36
N ILE A 134 -3.05 16.77 -8.79
CA ILE A 134 -3.19 16.66 -7.32
C ILE A 134 -1.86 17.03 -6.64
N ARG A 135 -0.72 16.64 -7.21
CA ARG A 135 0.60 17.04 -6.72
C ARG A 135 0.81 18.56 -6.79
N THR A 136 0.50 19.18 -7.92
CA THR A 136 0.52 20.65 -8.05
C THR A 136 -0.40 21.32 -7.04
N HIS A 137 -1.58 20.75 -6.80
CA HIS A 137 -2.53 21.26 -5.83
C HIS A 137 -2.00 21.16 -4.39
N ILE A 138 -1.34 20.06 -4.02
CA ILE A 138 -0.68 19.92 -2.71
C ILE A 138 0.40 20.97 -2.50
N LEU A 139 1.17 21.32 -3.52
CA LEU A 139 2.16 22.41 -3.40
C LEU A 139 1.47 23.77 -3.13
N GLN A 140 0.29 24.02 -3.71
CA GLN A 140 -0.50 25.20 -3.39
C GLN A 140 -1.01 25.17 -1.95
N LEU A 141 -1.60 24.05 -1.51
CA LEU A 141 -2.02 23.85 -0.11
C LEU A 141 -0.81 23.96 0.85
N GLY A 142 0.39 23.58 0.41
CA GLY A 142 1.70 23.85 1.01
C GLY A 142 1.82 25.26 1.55
N ARG A 143 1.67 26.23 0.65
CA ARG A 143 1.77 27.67 0.95
C ARG A 143 0.66 28.14 1.88
N GLU A 144 -0.55 27.63 1.71
CA GLU A 144 -1.68 27.95 2.60
C GLU A 144 -1.45 27.44 4.02
N VAL A 145 -0.99 26.19 4.18
CA VAL A 145 -0.67 25.58 5.48
C VAL A 145 0.46 26.33 6.16
N GLN A 146 1.51 26.70 5.42
CA GLN A 146 2.61 27.53 5.95
C GLN A 146 2.10 28.86 6.50
N ALA A 147 1.20 29.54 5.80
CA ALA A 147 0.67 30.84 6.20
C ALA A 147 -0.35 30.77 7.35
N SER A 148 -1.16 29.71 7.40
CA SER A 148 -2.35 29.66 8.28
C SER A 148 -2.29 28.63 9.40
N ARG A 149 -1.39 27.65 9.33
CA ARG A 149 -1.30 26.49 10.25
C ARG A 149 0.17 26.14 10.55
N PRO A 150 0.90 27.00 11.27
CA PRO A 150 2.33 26.80 11.52
C PRO A 150 2.63 25.50 12.28
N THR A 151 1.74 25.03 13.15
CA THR A 151 1.88 23.75 13.86
C THR A 151 1.83 22.56 12.91
N LEU A 152 0.87 22.53 11.98
CA LEU A 152 0.81 21.50 10.94
C LEU A 152 2.00 21.61 9.97
N PHE A 153 2.40 22.82 9.60
CA PHE A 153 3.56 23.04 8.74
C PHE A 153 4.87 22.56 9.37
N ALA A 154 4.96 22.55 10.71
CA ALA A 154 6.09 22.02 11.45
C ALA A 154 6.05 20.49 11.61
N ASP A 155 4.90 19.85 11.40
CA ASP A 155 4.70 18.41 11.59
C ASP A 155 5.51 17.62 10.54
N PRO A 156 6.41 16.71 10.94
CA PRO A 156 7.18 15.91 10.00
C PRO A 156 6.30 15.01 9.11
N ARG A 157 5.13 14.59 9.59
CA ARG A 157 4.17 13.78 8.82
C ARG A 157 3.55 14.56 7.66
N TRP A 158 3.57 15.89 7.72
CA TRP A 158 3.19 16.76 6.61
C TRP A 158 4.40 17.06 5.70
N ARG A 159 5.54 17.37 6.32
CA ARG A 159 6.77 17.77 5.61
C ARG A 159 7.33 16.66 4.73
N SER A 160 7.31 15.41 5.20
CA SER A 160 7.88 14.27 4.48
C SER A 160 7.17 14.02 3.14
N PRO A 161 5.84 13.79 3.08
CA PRO A 161 5.11 13.71 1.81
C PRO A 161 5.23 14.96 0.93
N LEU A 162 5.27 16.16 1.53
CA LEU A 162 5.44 17.40 0.77
C LEU A 162 6.80 17.43 0.05
N ALA A 163 7.88 17.03 0.73
CA ALA A 163 9.21 16.94 0.14
C ALA A 163 9.27 15.89 -0.98
N VAL A 164 8.56 14.77 -0.82
CA VAL A 164 8.38 13.80 -1.90
C VAL A 164 7.69 14.46 -3.09
N VAL A 165 6.52 15.07 -2.90
CA VAL A 165 5.80 15.77 -3.98
C VAL A 165 6.67 16.82 -4.69
N GLN A 166 7.50 17.56 -3.95
CA GLN A 166 8.48 18.50 -4.51
C GLN A 166 9.49 17.80 -5.44
N ARG A 167 10.09 16.68 -5.02
CA ARG A 167 11.00 15.88 -5.87
C ARG A 167 10.35 15.43 -7.17
N TRP A 168 9.12 14.91 -7.09
CA TRP A 168 8.37 14.46 -8.28
C TRP A 168 8.06 15.60 -9.26
N GLN A 169 8.07 16.85 -8.80
CA GLN A 169 7.87 18.06 -9.61
C GLN A 169 9.19 18.72 -10.03
N GLY A 170 10.34 18.07 -9.77
CA GLY A 170 11.67 18.59 -10.09
C GLY A 170 12.19 19.68 -9.13
N LEU A 171 11.47 19.94 -8.03
CA LEU A 171 11.79 20.95 -7.02
C LEU A 171 12.74 20.37 -5.96
N ASN A 172 13.91 19.89 -6.42
CA ASN A 172 14.85 19.15 -5.58
C ASN A 172 15.49 20.03 -4.49
N ALA A 173 15.74 21.31 -4.77
CA ALA A 173 16.33 22.24 -3.80
C ALA A 173 15.36 22.54 -2.64
N GLU A 174 14.07 22.68 -2.95
CA GLU A 174 13.01 22.86 -1.97
C GLU A 174 12.85 21.62 -1.10
N ALA A 175 12.82 20.43 -1.73
CA ALA A 175 12.78 19.16 -1.01
C ALA A 175 13.99 19.00 -0.08
N GLN A 176 15.19 19.30 -0.56
CA GLN A 176 16.42 19.25 0.24
C GLN A 176 16.37 20.21 1.43
N THR A 177 15.81 21.41 1.26
CA THR A 177 15.62 22.38 2.35
C THR A 177 14.69 21.82 3.43
N VAL A 178 13.61 21.13 3.04
CA VAL A 178 12.70 20.47 3.99
C VAL A 178 13.43 19.40 4.80
N TRP A 179 14.20 18.53 4.14
CA TRP A 179 14.98 17.49 4.83
C TRP A 179 16.05 18.07 5.75
N GLN A 180 16.78 19.11 5.33
CA GLN A 180 17.74 19.82 6.19
C GLN A 180 17.10 20.43 7.44
N ALA A 181 15.89 20.98 7.29
CA ALA A 181 15.16 21.53 8.44
C ALA A 181 14.68 20.43 9.39
N MET A 182 14.25 19.27 8.86
CA MET A 182 13.83 18.13 9.67
C MET A 182 15.00 17.44 10.39
N SER A 183 16.15 17.26 9.74
CA SER A 183 17.31 16.58 10.33
C SER A 183 17.96 17.35 11.49
N ARG A 184 17.77 18.68 11.54
CA ARG A 184 18.21 19.54 12.65
C ARG A 184 17.20 19.65 13.79
N GLY A 185 16.00 19.08 13.62
CA GLY A 185 14.95 19.09 14.63
C GLY A 185 15.28 18.22 15.84
N ARG A 186 14.43 18.26 16.87
CA ARG A 186 14.47 17.21 17.90
C ARG A 186 14.04 15.91 17.24
N ASP A 187 14.79 14.84 17.50
CA ASP A 187 14.38 13.53 17.05
C ASP A 187 13.28 12.99 17.95
N ASP A 188 12.04 13.04 17.43
CA ASP A 188 10.85 12.46 18.06
C ASP A 188 10.40 11.28 17.22
N GLY A 189 10.77 10.06 17.64
CA GLY A 189 10.35 8.83 16.98
C GLY A 189 10.98 8.56 15.60
N GLY A 190 12.22 9.03 15.34
CA GLY A 190 13.04 8.67 14.18
C GLY A 190 12.96 9.62 12.97
N TRP A 191 12.25 10.74 13.08
CA TRP A 191 12.08 11.68 11.95
C TRP A 191 13.36 12.43 11.58
N ALA A 192 14.23 12.75 12.55
CA ALA A 192 15.49 13.43 12.25
C ALA A 192 16.46 12.48 11.54
N GLU A 193 16.51 11.22 11.96
CA GLU A 193 17.27 10.15 11.30
C GLU A 193 16.76 9.87 9.88
N ARG A 194 15.43 9.77 9.70
CA ARG A 194 14.81 9.64 8.36
C ARG A 194 15.20 10.78 7.43
N ALA A 195 15.13 12.01 7.92
CA ALA A 195 15.53 13.18 7.14
C ALA A 195 17.04 13.19 6.84
N ALA A 196 17.88 12.77 7.79
CA ALA A 196 19.31 12.60 7.56
C ALA A 196 19.59 11.52 6.50
N ALA A 197 18.82 10.43 6.47
CA ALA A 197 18.95 9.38 5.46
C ALA A 197 18.57 9.87 4.05
N GLU A 198 17.54 10.70 3.92
CA GLU A 198 17.19 11.32 2.63
C GLU A 198 18.28 12.28 2.13
N LEU A 199 18.92 13.03 3.04
CA LEU A 199 20.06 13.88 2.68
C LEU A 199 21.27 13.05 2.26
N TRP A 200 21.59 12.00 3.03
CA TRP A 200 22.68 11.07 2.74
C TRP A 200 22.50 10.38 1.39
N LEU A 201 21.28 10.01 0.99
CA LEU A 201 21.03 9.43 -0.34
C LEU A 201 21.35 10.39 -1.51
N SER A 202 21.53 11.68 -1.25
CA SER A 202 21.86 12.67 -2.29
C SER A 202 23.37 12.84 -2.51
N ASP A 203 24.20 12.57 -1.49
CA ASP A 203 25.66 12.78 -1.53
C ASP A 203 26.50 11.53 -1.20
N GLU A 204 25.88 10.53 -0.57
CA GLU A 204 26.44 9.28 -0.04
C GLU A 204 27.74 9.46 0.76
N GLN A 205 27.90 10.59 1.47
CA GLN A 205 29.10 10.85 2.26
C GLN A 205 29.00 10.38 3.70
N GLY A 206 30.05 9.70 4.17
CA GLY A 206 30.16 9.23 5.54
C GLY A 206 29.31 7.98 5.82
N ARG A 207 29.00 7.75 7.11
CA ARG A 207 28.25 6.57 7.54
C ARG A 207 26.76 6.77 7.26
N PRO A 208 26.05 5.77 6.70
CA PRO A 208 24.61 5.86 6.51
C PRO A 208 23.89 6.02 7.87
N PRO A 209 22.94 6.96 7.98
CA PRO A 209 22.24 7.26 9.23
C PRO A 209 21.08 6.30 9.51
N ALA A 210 20.77 5.38 8.59
CA ALA A 210 19.79 4.32 8.77
C ALA A 210 20.40 2.96 8.37
N PRO A 211 19.95 1.83 8.97
CA PRO A 211 20.33 0.50 8.53
C PRO A 211 20.08 0.31 7.03
N GLN A 212 21.00 -0.39 6.36
CA GLN A 212 20.92 -0.67 4.94
C GLN A 212 20.92 -2.16 4.68
N MET A 213 20.15 -2.58 3.71
CA MET A 213 20.16 -3.92 3.16
C MET A 213 20.25 -3.83 1.64
N VAL A 214 21.06 -4.69 1.07
CA VAL A 214 21.16 -4.85 -0.37
C VAL A 214 20.22 -5.97 -0.78
N CYS A 215 19.34 -5.68 -1.73
CA CYS A 215 18.57 -6.67 -2.46
C CYS A 215 19.46 -7.14 -3.60
N SER A 216 20.09 -8.31 -3.45
CA SER A 216 21.05 -8.79 -4.44
C SER A 216 20.37 -9.25 -5.72
N ALA A 217 20.98 -8.96 -6.86
CA ALA A 217 20.48 -9.42 -8.15
C ALA A 217 20.77 -10.92 -8.33
N THR A 218 19.80 -11.66 -8.86
CA THR A 218 19.95 -13.08 -9.22
C THR A 218 19.52 -13.34 -10.66
N VAL A 219 20.20 -14.29 -11.31
CA VAL A 219 19.84 -14.80 -12.64
C VAL A 219 18.96 -16.05 -12.57
N ALA A 220 18.84 -16.66 -11.39
CA ALA A 220 18.06 -17.87 -11.14
C ALA A 220 16.81 -17.53 -10.33
N LYS A 221 15.68 -18.13 -10.70
CA LYS A 221 14.44 -18.07 -9.92
C LYS A 221 14.47 -19.15 -8.84
N PRO A 222 14.07 -18.86 -7.59
CA PRO A 222 13.92 -19.88 -6.56
C PRO A 222 12.86 -20.89 -6.95
N ARG A 223 13.04 -22.13 -6.48
CA ARG A 223 11.96 -23.10 -6.50
C ARG A 223 11.17 -22.93 -5.21
N LEU A 224 10.03 -22.23 -5.32
CA LEU A 224 9.11 -21.99 -4.20
C LEU A 224 8.61 -23.29 -3.54
N ASP A 225 9.39 -23.82 -2.61
CA ASP A 225 9.07 -25.00 -1.80
C ASP A 225 9.33 -24.76 -0.29
N GLY A 226 9.73 -23.54 0.07
CA GLY A 226 9.95 -23.09 1.43
C GLY A 226 11.32 -23.48 1.98
N LYS A 227 12.17 -24.16 1.19
CA LYS A 227 13.55 -24.46 1.57
C LYS A 227 14.45 -23.38 1.00
N LEU A 228 15.37 -22.88 1.83
CA LEU A 228 16.28 -21.80 1.46
C LEU A 228 17.62 -22.38 0.99
N ASP A 229 17.58 -23.30 0.03
CA ASP A 229 18.76 -24.08 -0.40
C ASP A 229 19.43 -23.54 -1.67
N GLU A 230 18.83 -22.56 -2.34
CA GLU A 230 19.42 -21.89 -3.48
C GLU A 230 20.73 -21.16 -3.10
N PRO A 231 21.77 -21.22 -3.96
CA PRO A 231 23.05 -20.58 -3.66
C PRO A 231 22.97 -19.07 -3.41
N PHE A 232 22.03 -18.37 -4.05
CA PHE A 232 21.87 -16.94 -3.83
C PHE A 232 21.26 -16.60 -2.47
N TRP A 233 20.52 -17.52 -1.83
CA TRP A 233 20.08 -17.32 -0.44
C TRP A 233 21.23 -17.39 0.55
N ALA A 234 22.18 -18.30 0.33
CA ALA A 234 23.39 -18.38 1.15
C ALA A 234 24.29 -17.14 0.98
N ALA A 235 24.28 -16.51 -0.19
CA ALA A 235 25.05 -15.30 -0.48
C ALA A 235 24.36 -14.00 -0.04
N ALA A 236 23.01 -13.99 0.04
CA ALA A 236 22.25 -12.81 0.41
C ALA A 236 22.51 -12.40 1.87
N THR A 237 22.67 -11.10 2.09
CA THR A 237 22.92 -10.54 3.42
C THR A 237 21.65 -10.66 4.29
N PRO A 238 21.71 -11.34 5.45
CA PRO A 238 20.55 -11.47 6.32
C PRO A 238 20.26 -10.17 7.09
N ALA A 239 18.99 -9.79 7.11
CA ALA A 239 18.42 -8.85 8.06
C ALA A 239 17.99 -9.62 9.31
N ASN A 240 18.84 -9.62 10.33
CA ASN A 240 18.51 -10.18 11.63
C ASN A 240 17.45 -9.30 12.32
N LEU A 241 16.37 -9.92 12.77
CA LEU A 241 15.34 -9.25 13.57
C LEU A 241 15.69 -9.40 15.05
N ALA A 242 15.57 -8.31 15.80
CA ALA A 242 15.87 -8.28 17.23
C ALA A 242 14.73 -7.66 18.04
N SER A 243 14.53 -8.18 19.25
CA SER A 243 13.64 -7.58 20.25
C SER A 243 14.31 -6.36 20.88
N GLY A 244 13.55 -5.26 21.00
CA GLY A 244 14.00 -4.07 21.74
C GLY A 244 14.25 -4.33 23.23
N LEU A 245 13.73 -5.43 23.77
CA LEU A 245 13.93 -5.87 25.15
C LEU A 245 15.11 -6.86 25.30
N SER A 246 15.73 -7.29 24.21
CA SER A 246 16.79 -8.31 24.18
C SER A 246 16.38 -9.66 24.83
N ASP A 247 15.11 -10.04 24.70
CA ASP A 247 14.49 -11.24 25.30
C ASP A 247 14.23 -12.36 24.28
N ASP A 248 14.99 -12.37 23.19
CA ASP A 248 14.70 -13.16 21.99
C ASP A 248 15.80 -14.12 21.55
N ALA A 249 16.80 -14.33 22.41
CA ALA A 249 17.93 -15.22 22.15
C ALA A 249 17.51 -16.66 21.76
N ASP A 250 16.40 -17.15 22.31
CA ASP A 250 15.90 -18.52 22.06
C ASP A 250 15.03 -18.65 20.81
N TRP A 251 14.63 -17.53 20.19
CA TRP A 251 13.76 -17.51 19.02
C TRP A 251 14.22 -16.50 17.94
N PRO A 252 15.48 -16.57 17.48
CA PRO A 252 15.98 -15.66 16.45
C PRO A 252 15.18 -15.74 15.15
N ALA A 253 15.15 -14.63 14.43
CA ALA A 253 14.54 -14.53 13.12
C ALA A 253 15.42 -13.71 12.17
N GLU A 254 15.39 -14.06 10.90
CA GLU A 254 16.08 -13.33 9.84
C GLU A 254 15.24 -13.30 8.56
N VAL A 255 15.47 -12.25 7.77
CA VAL A 255 14.87 -12.08 6.45
C VAL A 255 15.99 -11.82 5.45
N ARG A 256 15.90 -12.40 4.26
CA ARG A 256 16.77 -12.11 3.12
C ARG A 256 15.93 -11.66 1.94
N MET A 257 16.52 -10.82 1.10
CA MET A 257 15.87 -10.34 -0.13
C MET A 257 16.82 -10.46 -1.31
N ALA A 258 16.26 -10.83 -2.46
CA ALA A 258 16.93 -10.87 -3.74
C ALA A 258 15.94 -10.44 -4.83
N HIS A 259 16.40 -10.14 -6.03
CA HIS A 259 15.51 -9.84 -7.14
C HIS A 259 16.07 -10.34 -8.47
N ASP A 260 15.18 -10.64 -9.41
CA ASP A 260 15.52 -10.70 -10.83
C ASP A 260 14.80 -9.57 -11.58
N GLN A 261 14.67 -9.63 -12.91
CA GLN A 261 14.00 -8.59 -13.69
C GLN A 261 12.48 -8.51 -13.45
N ASP A 262 11.88 -9.61 -12.99
CA ASP A 262 10.44 -9.82 -12.93
C ASP A 262 9.91 -9.84 -11.50
N PHE A 263 10.72 -10.23 -10.51
CA PHE A 263 10.29 -10.51 -9.14
C PHE A 263 11.21 -9.90 -8.09
N LEU A 264 10.60 -9.47 -7.00
CA LEU A 264 11.22 -9.37 -5.68
C LEU A 264 11.04 -10.70 -4.95
N TYR A 265 12.13 -11.30 -4.51
CA TYR A 265 12.16 -12.52 -3.73
C TYR A 265 12.40 -12.20 -2.25
N VAL A 266 11.67 -12.88 -1.38
CA VAL A 266 11.79 -12.75 0.07
C VAL A 266 11.93 -14.13 0.70
N ALA A 267 12.97 -14.32 1.50
CA ALA A 267 13.14 -15.50 2.33
C ALA A 267 13.04 -15.10 3.80
N VAL A 268 12.23 -15.83 4.56
CA VAL A 268 12.08 -15.67 6.01
C VAL A 268 12.51 -16.95 6.68
N GLN A 269 13.29 -16.84 7.75
CA GLN A 269 13.63 -17.96 8.62
C GLN A 269 13.42 -17.55 10.07
N CYS A 270 12.61 -18.30 10.79
CA CYS A 270 12.20 -18.00 12.14
C CYS A 270 12.29 -19.24 13.02
N ARG A 271 13.01 -19.15 14.14
CA ARG A 271 12.99 -20.16 15.19
C ARG A 271 11.63 -20.14 15.89
N LYS A 272 11.02 -21.31 16.12
CA LYS A 272 9.73 -21.42 16.81
C LYS A 272 9.86 -20.91 18.25
N ALA A 273 8.95 -20.03 18.66
CA ALA A 273 8.91 -19.48 20.00
C ALA A 273 8.21 -20.45 20.98
N ALA A 274 8.70 -20.51 22.22
CA ALA A 274 8.09 -21.36 23.23
C ALA A 274 6.67 -20.88 23.59
N GLY A 275 5.76 -21.83 23.86
CA GLY A 275 4.39 -21.53 24.26
C GLY A 275 3.44 -21.13 23.12
N VAL A 276 3.90 -21.21 21.86
CA VAL A 276 3.09 -20.93 20.67
C VAL A 276 2.61 -22.25 20.04
N ASP A 277 1.37 -22.26 19.59
CA ASP A 277 0.80 -23.38 18.83
C ASP A 277 1.21 -23.30 17.35
N TYR A 278 2.07 -24.23 16.95
CA TYR A 278 2.52 -24.43 15.57
C TYR A 278 1.85 -25.65 14.90
N SER A 279 0.65 -26.03 15.35
CA SER A 279 -0.06 -27.15 14.74
C SER A 279 -0.25 -26.90 13.24
N PRO A 280 0.00 -27.91 12.38
CA PRO A 280 -0.20 -27.79 10.95
C PRO A 280 -1.68 -27.58 10.64
N SER A 281 -1.97 -26.74 9.65
CA SER A 281 -3.32 -26.59 9.14
C SER A 281 -3.56 -27.58 8.01
N ALA A 282 -4.69 -28.31 8.06
CA ALA A 282 -5.16 -29.12 6.94
C ALA A 282 -5.94 -28.29 5.90
N GLU A 283 -6.23 -27.03 6.20
CA GLU A 283 -6.98 -26.15 5.33
C GLU A 283 -6.11 -25.58 4.20
N THR A 284 -6.69 -25.44 3.02
CA THR A 284 -6.09 -24.67 1.94
C THR A 284 -5.98 -23.21 2.35
N ARG A 285 -4.84 -22.57 2.07
CA ARG A 285 -4.60 -21.15 2.38
C ARG A 285 -5.76 -20.26 1.87
N PRO A 286 -6.53 -19.62 2.76
CA PRO A 286 -7.56 -18.68 2.34
C PRO A 286 -6.93 -17.35 1.93
N ARG A 287 -7.66 -16.59 1.10
CA ARG A 287 -7.36 -15.17 0.87
C ARG A 287 -7.73 -14.37 2.12
N ASP A 288 -6.98 -13.30 2.42
CA ASP A 288 -7.27 -12.36 3.50
C ASP A 288 -7.40 -13.01 4.87
N ALA A 289 -6.51 -13.97 5.16
CA ALA A 289 -6.55 -14.73 6.40
C ALA A 289 -6.44 -13.84 7.64
N ASP A 290 -7.14 -14.19 8.72
CA ASP A 290 -6.88 -13.58 10.02
C ASP A 290 -5.61 -14.18 10.65
N LEU A 291 -4.55 -13.38 10.69
CA LEU A 291 -3.23 -13.74 11.20
C LEU A 291 -2.97 -13.19 12.61
N SER A 292 -3.94 -12.48 13.21
CA SER A 292 -3.74 -11.72 14.45
C SER A 292 -3.25 -12.58 15.62
N ALA A 293 -3.74 -13.82 15.71
CA ALA A 293 -3.39 -14.81 16.73
C ALA A 293 -2.23 -15.74 16.34
N ARG A 294 -1.48 -15.44 15.27
CA ARG A 294 -0.41 -16.29 14.74
C ARG A 294 0.94 -15.60 14.78
N ASP A 295 1.99 -16.41 14.94
CA ASP A 295 3.38 -16.01 14.70
C ASP A 295 3.54 -15.65 13.23
N ARG A 296 3.90 -14.39 12.97
CA ARG A 296 3.87 -13.79 11.64
C ARG A 296 4.98 -12.79 11.43
N VAL A 297 5.35 -12.62 10.17
CA VAL A 297 6.26 -11.60 9.69
C VAL A 297 5.53 -10.64 8.77
N ASP A 298 5.74 -9.35 9.01
CA ASP A 298 5.32 -8.24 8.16
C ASP A 298 6.52 -7.77 7.32
N ILE A 299 6.34 -7.75 5.99
CA ILE A 299 7.21 -7.08 5.03
C ILE A 299 6.53 -5.79 4.61
N LEU A 300 7.16 -4.67 4.95
CA LEU A 300 6.61 -3.32 4.79
C LEU A 300 7.44 -2.58 3.74
N LEU A 301 6.85 -2.16 2.63
CA LEU A 301 7.55 -1.57 1.49
C LEU A 301 6.99 -0.18 1.18
N ASP A 302 7.81 0.85 1.37
CA ASP A 302 7.56 2.23 0.91
C ASP A 302 8.49 2.49 -0.28
N ILE A 303 7.91 2.65 -1.46
CA ILE A 303 8.61 2.67 -2.74
C ILE A 303 8.92 4.07 -3.24
N ASP A 304 8.41 5.12 -2.58
CA ASP A 304 8.68 6.53 -2.93
C ASP A 304 9.34 7.35 -1.82
N ARG A 305 9.61 6.68 -0.69
CA ARG A 305 10.27 7.19 0.51
C ARG A 305 9.54 8.39 1.10
N ASP A 306 8.22 8.31 1.17
CA ASP A 306 7.38 9.34 1.81
C ASP A 306 7.23 9.14 3.33
N ALA A 307 7.71 8.01 3.84
CA ALA A 307 7.64 7.60 5.24
C ALA A 307 6.23 7.75 5.82
N SER A 308 5.21 7.48 5.01
CA SER A 308 3.80 7.68 5.34
C SER A 308 2.89 6.59 4.79
N THR A 309 3.09 6.16 3.56
CA THR A 309 2.35 5.09 2.91
C THR A 309 3.27 3.94 2.55
N PHE A 310 2.75 2.72 2.58
CA PHE A 310 3.52 1.51 2.27
C PHE A 310 2.57 0.37 1.92
N PHE A 311 3.11 -0.62 1.21
CA PHE A 311 2.54 -1.95 1.13
C PHE A 311 2.91 -2.73 2.40
N ARG A 312 1.97 -3.50 2.93
CA ARG A 312 2.20 -4.49 3.97
C ARG A 312 1.83 -5.85 3.41
N LEU A 313 2.81 -6.74 3.39
CA LEU A 313 2.69 -8.14 3.00
C LEU A 313 2.96 -8.96 4.26
N THR A 314 1.92 -9.54 4.85
CA THR A 314 2.02 -10.34 6.06
C THR A 314 1.99 -11.82 5.71
N VAL A 315 2.87 -12.61 6.32
CA VAL A 315 2.88 -14.06 6.22
C VAL A 315 3.04 -14.69 7.60
N ASP A 316 2.24 -15.71 7.91
CA ASP A 316 2.39 -16.50 9.15
C ASP A 316 3.21 -17.78 8.93
N TYR A 317 3.51 -18.50 10.02
CA TYR A 317 4.29 -19.74 9.97
C TYR A 317 3.71 -20.83 9.04
N ARG A 318 2.43 -20.75 8.68
CA ARG A 318 1.73 -21.71 7.79
C ARG A 318 1.85 -21.31 6.32
N GLY A 319 2.43 -20.14 6.03
CA GLY A 319 2.42 -19.52 4.72
C GLY A 319 1.11 -18.82 4.36
N TRP A 320 0.23 -18.60 5.34
CA TRP A 320 -1.02 -17.87 5.11
C TRP A 320 -0.74 -16.38 5.05
N THR A 321 -1.43 -15.70 4.14
CA THR A 321 -1.10 -14.33 3.78
C THR A 321 -2.24 -13.36 4.05
N ARG A 322 -1.86 -12.12 4.27
CA ARG A 322 -2.75 -10.97 4.27
C ARG A 322 -2.00 -9.77 3.74
N GLU A 323 -2.67 -8.96 2.95
CA GLU A 323 -2.05 -7.80 2.32
C GLU A 323 -2.81 -6.51 2.67
N GLN A 324 -2.10 -5.39 2.63
CA GLN A 324 -2.66 -4.06 2.85
C GLN A 324 -1.87 -3.03 2.04
N CYS A 325 -2.56 -2.12 1.37
CA CYS A 325 -1.94 -0.93 0.77
C CYS A 325 -2.42 0.28 1.58
N TRP A 326 -1.52 0.92 2.32
CA TRP A 326 -1.86 2.04 3.20
C TRP A 326 -3.07 1.74 4.11
N GLU A 327 -4.22 2.38 3.90
CA GLU A 327 -5.44 2.18 4.70
C GLU A 327 -6.29 0.99 4.23
N SER A 328 -6.07 0.46 3.02
CA SER A 328 -6.97 -0.53 2.43
C SER A 328 -6.45 -1.95 2.54
N LEU A 329 -7.30 -2.82 3.12
CA LEU A 329 -7.16 -4.28 3.09
C LEU A 329 -7.71 -4.90 1.79
N GLY A 330 -8.20 -4.09 0.85
CA GLY A 330 -8.74 -4.57 -0.42
C GLY A 330 -7.70 -4.75 -1.52
N TRP A 331 -6.44 -4.31 -1.27
CA TRP A 331 -5.35 -4.54 -2.21
C TRP A 331 -4.91 -5.99 -2.14
N ASN A 332 -5.08 -6.70 -3.27
CA ASN A 332 -4.91 -8.13 -3.37
C ASN A 332 -3.92 -8.47 -4.49
N PRO A 333 -2.61 -8.28 -4.26
CA PRO A 333 -1.62 -8.55 -5.29
C PRO A 333 -1.54 -10.05 -5.58
N ASN A 334 -1.11 -10.41 -6.79
CA ASN A 334 -0.68 -11.77 -7.08
C ASN A 334 0.74 -11.97 -6.56
N TRP A 335 0.92 -12.81 -5.55
CA TRP A 335 2.25 -13.19 -5.07
C TRP A 335 2.26 -14.64 -4.63
N TYR A 336 3.42 -15.27 -4.77
CA TYR A 336 3.59 -16.71 -4.59
C TYR A 336 4.36 -16.93 -3.31
N VAL A 337 3.88 -17.83 -2.46
CA VAL A 337 4.48 -18.10 -1.15
C VAL A 337 4.50 -19.61 -0.94
N ALA A 338 5.65 -20.13 -0.55
CA ALA A 338 5.82 -21.47 -0.06
C ALA A 338 6.31 -21.42 1.39
N ALA A 339 5.82 -22.35 2.20
CA ALA A 339 6.20 -22.48 3.59
C ALA A 339 6.75 -23.88 3.84
N ALA A 340 7.80 -23.96 4.66
CA ALA A 340 8.30 -25.21 5.20
C ALA A 340 8.51 -25.06 6.71
N GLU A 341 8.54 -26.18 7.40
CA GLU A 341 8.85 -26.19 8.81
C GLU A 341 9.69 -27.41 9.19
N THR A 342 10.41 -27.25 10.29
CA THR A 342 11.03 -28.33 11.04
C THR A 342 10.35 -28.41 12.40
N GLU A 343 10.83 -29.32 13.25
CA GLU A 343 10.45 -29.36 14.68
C GLU A 343 10.66 -28.01 15.40
N THR A 344 11.49 -27.15 14.81
CA THR A 344 12.33 -26.23 15.55
C THR A 344 12.31 -24.82 14.95
N ALA A 345 11.99 -24.70 13.67
CA ALA A 345 11.93 -23.46 12.91
C ALA A 345 10.88 -23.57 11.80
N TRP A 346 10.45 -22.43 11.28
CA TRP A 346 9.66 -22.32 10.06
C TRP A 346 10.33 -21.36 9.10
N THR A 347 10.10 -21.58 7.82
CA THR A 347 10.66 -20.80 6.72
C THR A 347 9.58 -20.43 5.72
N ILE A 348 9.74 -19.25 5.12
CA ILE A 348 8.94 -18.80 4.00
C ILE A 348 9.87 -18.47 2.86
N GLU A 349 9.45 -18.85 1.67
CA GLU A 349 10.00 -18.36 0.42
C GLU A 349 8.89 -17.74 -0.41
N ALA A 350 9.07 -16.49 -0.82
CA ALA A 350 8.07 -15.73 -1.54
C ALA A 350 8.64 -15.07 -2.79
N ALA A 351 7.82 -15.00 -3.84
CA ALA A 351 8.08 -14.26 -5.06
C ALA A 351 6.93 -13.28 -5.31
N ILE A 352 7.25 -11.99 -5.33
CA ILE A 352 6.32 -10.90 -5.57
C ILE A 352 6.67 -10.32 -6.95
N PRO A 353 5.77 -10.41 -7.95
CA PRO A 353 6.01 -9.77 -9.23
C PRO A 353 6.30 -8.28 -9.05
N ARG A 354 7.37 -7.79 -9.68
CA ARG A 354 7.74 -6.37 -9.71
C ARG A 354 6.54 -5.51 -10.11
N ASP A 355 5.81 -5.98 -11.12
CA ASP A 355 4.64 -5.28 -11.63
C ASP A 355 3.48 -5.24 -10.62
N GLU A 356 3.45 -5.99 -9.53
CA GLU A 356 2.45 -5.79 -8.46
C GLU A 356 2.85 -4.65 -7.50
N LEU A 357 4.13 -4.26 -7.49
CA LEU A 357 4.69 -3.27 -6.58
C LEU A 357 4.98 -1.93 -7.28
N THR A 358 5.54 -1.96 -8.48
CA THR A 358 5.96 -0.77 -9.22
C THR A 358 5.79 -0.96 -10.73
N SER A 359 5.60 0.13 -11.48
CA SER A 359 5.62 0.08 -12.95
C SER A 359 7.01 0.26 -13.55
N SER A 360 7.99 0.68 -12.75
CA SER A 360 9.36 0.93 -13.20
C SER A 360 10.17 -0.34 -13.13
N ALA A 361 11.02 -0.59 -14.14
CA ALA A 361 12.06 -1.62 -14.02
C ALA A 361 13.02 -1.24 -12.89
N TRP A 362 13.59 -2.25 -12.23
CA TRP A 362 14.61 -2.03 -11.20
C TRP A 362 15.72 -1.13 -11.75
N GLN A 363 15.98 -0.02 -11.07
CA GLN A 363 17.14 0.81 -11.39
C GLN A 363 18.29 0.45 -10.47
N PRO A 364 19.54 0.40 -10.97
CA PRO A 364 20.70 0.24 -10.11
C PRO A 364 20.70 1.33 -9.02
N MET A 365 20.97 0.92 -7.79
CA MET A 365 20.95 1.79 -6.60
C MET A 365 19.59 2.40 -6.28
N GLU A 366 18.50 1.96 -6.93
CA GLU A 366 17.14 2.29 -6.49
C GLU A 366 17.01 1.96 -5.01
N THR A 367 16.40 2.87 -4.26
CA THR A 367 16.29 2.71 -2.81
C THR A 367 14.84 2.85 -2.40
N TRP A 368 14.32 1.83 -1.74
CA TRP A 368 13.03 1.85 -1.06
C TRP A 368 13.25 1.96 0.45
N LEU A 369 12.20 2.31 1.20
CA LEU A 369 12.20 2.07 2.63
C LEU A 369 11.58 0.70 2.90
N VAL A 370 12.20 -0.05 3.81
CA VAL A 370 11.72 -1.38 4.20
C VAL A 370 11.62 -1.49 5.73
N GLY A 371 10.45 -1.95 6.18
CA GLY A 371 10.22 -2.41 7.54
C GLY A 371 10.09 -3.92 7.56
N LEU A 372 10.80 -4.57 8.49
CA LEU A 372 10.72 -6.02 8.69
C LEU A 372 10.46 -6.28 10.15
N GLN A 373 9.35 -6.96 10.43
CA GLN A 373 8.85 -7.12 11.79
C GLN A 373 8.29 -8.52 11.97
N ARG A 374 8.62 -9.16 13.10
CA ARG A 374 7.98 -10.40 13.53
C ARG A 374 7.15 -10.12 14.77
N THR A 375 5.88 -10.51 14.74
CA THR A 375 5.01 -10.49 15.91
C THR A 375 4.67 -11.91 16.31
N VAL A 376 4.99 -12.26 17.56
CA VAL A 376 4.62 -13.54 18.17
C VAL A 376 3.60 -13.24 19.27
N PRO A 377 2.28 -13.46 19.04
CA PRO A 377 1.25 -13.09 20.00
C PRO A 377 1.49 -13.69 21.38
N ASN A 378 1.37 -12.86 22.41
CA ASN A 378 1.64 -13.20 23.82
C ASN A 378 3.09 -13.59 24.15
N VAL A 379 4.02 -13.50 23.21
CA VAL A 379 5.45 -13.76 23.44
C VAL A 379 6.26 -12.48 23.27
N GLY A 380 6.24 -11.86 22.09
CA GLY A 380 7.11 -10.71 21.84
C GLY A 380 7.06 -10.16 20.41
N PHE A 381 7.94 -9.20 20.17
CA PHE A 381 8.07 -8.48 18.92
C PHE A 381 9.55 -8.32 18.56
N GLN A 382 9.91 -8.65 17.32
CA GLN A 382 11.25 -8.41 16.77
C GLN A 382 11.16 -7.50 15.55
N SER A 383 12.23 -6.76 15.28
CA SER A 383 12.33 -5.92 14.11
C SER A 383 13.76 -5.78 13.61
N TRP A 384 13.92 -5.47 12.33
CA TRP A 384 15.25 -5.21 11.75
C TRP A 384 15.82 -3.84 12.16
N THR A 385 14.96 -2.85 12.40
CA THR A 385 15.37 -1.48 12.72
C THR A 385 14.98 -1.07 14.14
N PRO A 386 15.74 -0.19 14.81
CA PRO A 386 15.52 0.14 16.22
C PRO A 386 14.25 0.98 16.47
N HIS A 387 13.84 1.80 15.52
CA HIS A 387 12.63 2.63 15.62
C HIS A 387 11.43 1.91 15.03
N SER A 388 10.92 0.94 15.77
CA SER A 388 9.86 0.05 15.33
C SER A 388 8.87 -0.26 16.45
N ALA A 389 7.66 -0.63 16.07
CA ALA A 389 6.63 -1.11 16.98
C ALA A 389 5.72 -2.10 16.23
N ALA A 390 4.90 -2.85 16.96
CA ALA A 390 3.93 -3.78 16.39
C ALA A 390 2.94 -3.08 15.43
N GLU A 391 2.61 -1.81 15.71
CA GLU A 391 2.05 -0.92 14.71
C GLU A 391 3.19 -0.23 13.95
N PRO A 392 3.29 -0.38 12.62
CA PRO A 392 4.42 0.12 11.86
C PRO A 392 4.66 1.63 12.01
N MET A 393 5.93 1.99 12.16
CA MET A 393 6.42 3.37 12.21
C MET A 393 7.28 3.62 10.96
N PRO A 394 6.70 4.09 9.84
CA PRO A 394 7.39 4.12 8.54
C PRO A 394 8.63 5.02 8.51
N GLN A 395 8.70 6.04 9.37
CA GLN A 395 9.91 6.84 9.51
C GLN A 395 11.12 6.06 10.06
N GLY A 396 10.90 4.94 10.75
CA GLY A 396 11.95 4.06 11.26
C GLY A 396 12.32 2.91 10.34
N PHE A 397 11.74 2.85 9.13
CA PHE A 397 12.12 1.85 8.12
C PHE A 397 13.57 2.07 7.65
N GLY A 398 14.27 0.96 7.39
CA GLY A 398 15.64 0.98 6.86
C GLY A 398 15.66 1.19 5.35
N LEU A 399 16.85 1.20 4.76
CA LEU A 399 17.05 1.40 3.33
C LEU A 399 17.23 0.05 2.62
N LEU A 400 16.34 -0.27 1.68
CA LEU A 400 16.49 -1.41 0.77
C LEU A 400 17.08 -0.90 -0.55
N ARG A 401 18.30 -1.32 -0.89
CA ARG A 401 19.00 -0.90 -2.11
C ARG A 401 19.03 -2.04 -3.13
N PHE A 402 18.61 -1.78 -4.35
CA PHE A 402 18.65 -2.75 -5.45
C PHE A 402 20.00 -2.69 -6.18
N GLU A 403 20.54 -3.85 -6.55
CA GLU A 403 21.78 -3.97 -7.34
C GLU A 403 21.58 -3.70 -8.84
#